data_AF-A0A455SNY9-F1
#
_entry.id   AF-A0A455SNY9-F1
#
_cell.length_a   1.000
_cell.length_b   1.000
_cell.length_c   1.000
_cell.angle_alpha   90.00
_cell.angle_beta   90.00
_cell.angle_gamma   90.00
#
_symmetry.space_group_name_H-M   'P 1'
#
loop_
_entity.id
_entity.type
_entity.pdbx_description
1 polymer ?
#
loop_
_entity_poly.entity_id
_entity_poly.type
_entity_poly.pdbx_seq_one_letter_code
_entity_poly.pdbx_strand_id
1 'polypeptide(L)'
;MPQANDGSGVKGHCSPSTSHTHKYIPSSSYVIRTVLSHRKPSNVVRVKPITVSEYNEELCLKWLQAYKDGIYDFTESIQRRKALLEGYTFNRKLTPHIYLGIAPLKYVEDLCEGGRIEIGDLIQEQDFRTYLNEKSNHFEQEIEYALVMKCPSNPDGWLDCQLKKHDFALQPEKLVKLARDIASIHQQLEPAPPDFGTIARLQGKLNVNLKCLYSVCRALGLEAEEPEAAIAVPLKAALHRYQWLFKQRWERKHIKRCHGDLKANNIYLNITDQTFDVWIIDCIDFDKRSDFYYIDTLSDLAMLLVSILRHLEWKQWGILLNTFFDAYSFSSEIKAYEPLLWYYMAEKAIVCAYTSLFYDKASKDFSKGFLDIAKVLASKLTDKPEVIQEKPPEKTALIPIGA
;
A
#
# COMPACT_ATOMS: atom_id res chain seq x y z
N MET A 1 -30.43 34.73 62.61
CA MET A 1 -29.25 35.55 62.24
C MET A 1 -28.03 34.95 62.94
N PRO A 2 -26.84 34.88 62.30
CA PRO A 2 -26.54 34.36 60.97
C PRO A 2 -25.34 33.36 60.96
N GLN A 3 -25.18 32.64 59.83
CA GLN A 3 -23.92 32.21 59.15
C GLN A 3 -22.96 31.25 59.87
N ALA A 4 -22.16 30.37 59.25
CA ALA A 4 -21.85 29.84 57.91
C ALA A 4 -20.73 28.78 58.19
N ASN A 5 -20.28 27.83 57.37
CA ASN A 5 -20.36 27.57 55.96
C ASN A 5 -19.93 26.10 55.71
N ASP A 6 -20.35 25.57 54.58
CA ASP A 6 -20.18 24.21 54.08
C ASP A 6 -18.75 23.71 53.82
N GLY A 7 -18.60 22.38 53.87
CA GLY A 7 -17.42 21.64 53.41
C GLY A 7 -17.65 20.14 53.36
N SER A 8 -18.78 19.69 52.79
CA SER A 8 -19.08 18.26 52.58
C SER A 8 -18.22 17.67 51.46
N GLY A 9 -17.51 16.59 51.77
CA GLY A 9 -16.61 15.88 50.87
C GLY A 9 -17.29 15.32 49.62
N VAL A 10 -16.81 15.75 48.46
CA VAL A 10 -17.05 15.07 47.19
C VAL A 10 -16.07 13.90 47.08
N LYS A 11 -16.58 12.66 47.12
CA LYS A 11 -15.84 11.47 46.70
C LYS A 11 -15.66 11.52 45.18
N GLY A 12 -14.55 12.07 44.71
CA GLY A 12 -14.08 11.88 43.34
C GLY A 12 -13.56 10.46 43.16
N HIS A 13 -14.24 9.67 42.33
CA HIS A 13 -13.66 8.47 41.75
C HIS A 13 -12.54 8.88 40.77
N CYS A 14 -11.29 8.78 41.20
CA CYS A 14 -10.15 8.77 40.29
C CYS A 14 -10.08 7.40 39.61
N SER A 15 -10.47 7.36 38.34
CA SER A 15 -10.09 6.29 37.42
C SER A 15 -8.56 6.26 37.28
N PRO A 16 -7.89 5.11 37.34
CA PRO A 16 -6.46 5.04 37.11
C PRO A 16 -6.16 5.31 35.63
N SER A 17 -5.44 6.39 35.37
CA SER A 17 -4.82 6.67 34.08
C SER A 17 -3.86 5.53 33.72
N THR A 18 -4.20 4.72 32.73
CA THR A 18 -3.27 3.77 32.12
C THR A 18 -2.24 4.55 31.31
N SER A 19 -1.13 4.90 31.96
CA SER A 19 0.08 5.34 31.28
C SER A 19 0.58 4.19 30.41
N HIS A 20 0.49 4.33 29.09
CA HIS A 20 1.23 3.48 28.17
C HIS A 20 2.71 3.82 28.29
N THR A 21 3.40 3.16 29.22
CA THR A 21 4.85 3.16 29.28
C THR A 21 5.37 2.49 28.01
N HIS A 22 5.82 3.30 27.05
CA HIS A 22 6.70 2.85 25.97
C HIS A 22 7.85 2.08 26.62
N LYS A 23 7.94 0.77 26.38
CA LYS A 23 9.12 0.00 26.78
C LYS A 23 10.32 0.58 26.03
N TYR A 24 11.14 1.32 26.75
CA TYR A 24 12.48 1.73 26.35
C TYR A 24 13.27 0.46 26.07
N ILE A 25 13.74 0.27 24.83
CA ILE A 25 14.64 -0.83 24.47
C ILE A 25 16.07 -0.31 24.71
N PRO A 26 16.78 -0.79 25.75
CA PRO A 26 18.10 -0.27 26.08
C PRO A 26 19.16 -0.77 25.10
N SER A 27 20.27 -0.03 25.05
CA SER A 27 21.49 -0.34 24.31
C SER A 27 22.07 -1.72 24.69
N SER A 28 21.90 -2.73 23.85
CA SER A 28 22.63 -3.99 23.96
C SER A 28 23.07 -4.47 22.57
N SER A 29 24.32 -4.91 22.46
CA SER A 29 24.90 -5.48 21.24
C SER A 29 24.19 -6.79 20.92
N TYR A 30 23.14 -6.73 20.09
CA TYR A 30 22.31 -7.91 19.83
C TYR A 30 23.13 -9.04 19.18
N VAL A 31 23.12 -10.23 19.80
CA VAL A 31 23.55 -11.48 19.16
C VAL A 31 22.31 -12.08 18.51
N ILE A 32 22.19 -11.85 17.21
CA ILE A 32 21.03 -12.23 16.41
C ILE A 32 21.31 -13.56 15.70
N ARG A 33 20.43 -14.55 15.89
CA ARG A 33 20.38 -15.77 15.07
C ARG A 33 19.27 -15.60 14.04
N THR A 34 19.63 -15.71 12.76
CA THR A 34 18.70 -15.52 11.64
C THR A 34 17.83 -16.78 11.46
N VAL A 35 16.50 -16.60 11.31
CA VAL A 35 15.61 -17.62 10.75
C VAL A 35 15.26 -17.18 9.32
N LEU A 36 15.51 -18.03 8.33
CA LEU A 36 15.30 -17.68 6.91
C LEU A 36 13.81 -17.43 6.63
N SER A 37 13.42 -16.22 6.22
CA SER A 37 12.08 -15.99 5.63
C SER A 37 12.02 -16.50 4.19
N HIS A 38 10.84 -16.99 3.80
CA HIS A 38 10.58 -17.60 2.50
C HIS A 38 10.47 -16.60 1.33
N ARG A 39 10.69 -15.28 1.55
CA ARG A 39 10.77 -14.30 0.45
C ARG A 39 12.23 -14.18 0.01
N LYS A 40 12.55 -14.64 -1.21
CA LYS A 40 13.89 -14.49 -1.79
C LYS A 40 14.29 -13.00 -1.72
N PRO A 41 15.52 -12.67 -1.27
CA PRO A 41 15.96 -11.28 -1.20
C PRO A 41 15.86 -10.62 -2.58
N SER A 42 15.21 -9.45 -2.64
CA SER A 42 15.20 -8.61 -3.84
C SER A 42 16.56 -7.92 -3.98
N ASN A 43 16.97 -7.55 -5.20
CA ASN A 43 18.24 -6.85 -5.43
C ASN A 43 18.28 -5.42 -4.84
N VAL A 44 17.14 -4.93 -4.34
CA VAL A 44 16.94 -3.54 -3.90
C VAL A 44 16.70 -3.45 -2.41
N VAL A 45 15.89 -4.36 -1.88
CA VAL A 45 15.44 -4.41 -0.49
C VAL A 45 15.84 -5.74 0.12
N ARG A 46 16.50 -5.68 1.28
CA ARG A 46 16.70 -6.84 2.15
C ARG A 46 15.69 -6.77 3.29
N VAL A 47 14.89 -7.81 3.41
CA VAL A 47 13.96 -8.01 4.52
C VAL A 47 14.39 -9.27 5.25
N LYS A 48 14.69 -9.16 6.55
CA LYS A 48 15.15 -10.30 7.36
C LYS A 48 14.39 -10.32 8.69
N PRO A 49 13.64 -11.40 9.00
CA PRO A 49 13.19 -11.61 10.35
C PRO A 49 14.41 -11.95 11.21
N ILE A 50 14.38 -11.45 12.43
CA ILE A 50 15.42 -11.61 13.43
C ILE A 50 14.74 -11.98 14.74
N THR A 51 15.33 -12.92 15.48
CA THR A 51 14.92 -13.18 16.86
C THR A 51 15.81 -12.37 17.78
N VAL A 52 15.21 -11.50 18.59
CA VAL A 52 15.94 -10.77 19.63
C VAL A 52 16.08 -11.69 20.84
N SER A 53 17.28 -12.22 21.03
CA SER A 53 17.60 -13.25 22.03
C SER A 53 17.24 -12.88 23.46
N GLU A 54 17.24 -11.58 23.79
CA GLU A 54 16.95 -11.07 25.13
C GLU A 54 15.44 -11.05 25.48
N TYR A 55 14.56 -10.88 24.48
CA TYR A 55 13.11 -10.70 24.70
C TYR A 55 12.24 -11.78 24.05
N ASN A 56 12.85 -12.72 23.32
CA ASN A 56 12.15 -13.69 22.49
C ASN A 56 11.10 -13.03 21.57
N GLU A 57 11.36 -11.79 21.14
CA GLU A 57 10.53 -11.07 20.19
C GLU A 57 11.07 -11.27 18.78
N GLU A 58 10.17 -11.55 17.84
CA GLU A 58 10.49 -11.58 16.42
C GLU A 58 10.34 -10.17 15.83
N LEU A 59 11.47 -9.60 15.41
CA LEU A 59 11.50 -8.37 14.65
C LEU A 59 11.78 -8.65 13.19
N CYS A 60 11.55 -7.67 12.35
CA CYS A 60 11.85 -7.67 10.94
C CYS A 60 12.66 -6.41 10.61
N LEU A 61 13.84 -6.59 10.04
CA LEU A 61 14.67 -5.51 9.55
C LEU A 61 14.46 -5.35 8.04
N LYS A 62 14.12 -4.14 7.60
CA LYS A 62 14.08 -3.75 6.19
C LYS A 62 15.16 -2.70 5.93
N TRP A 63 16.13 -2.99 5.07
CA TRP A 63 17.10 -2.00 4.62
C TRP A 63 17.26 -2.02 3.10
N LEU A 64 17.66 -0.87 2.57
CA LEU A 64 17.83 -0.66 1.13
C LEU A 64 19.30 -0.90 0.75
N GLN A 65 19.51 -1.44 -0.44
CA GLN A 65 20.84 -1.64 -1.02
C GLN A 65 21.11 -0.61 -2.11
N ALA A 66 22.39 -0.39 -2.40
CA ALA A 66 22.79 0.41 -3.55
C ALA A 66 22.24 -0.23 -4.84
N TYR A 67 21.30 0.47 -5.49
CA TYR A 67 20.59 -0.04 -6.65
C TYR A 67 20.12 1.12 -7.53
N LYS A 68 20.08 0.88 -8.84
CA LYS A 68 19.55 1.85 -9.80
C LYS A 68 18.90 1.15 -10.98
N ASP A 69 17.71 1.59 -11.34
CA ASP A 69 17.02 1.24 -12.58
C ASP A 69 16.21 2.43 -13.12
N GLY A 70 15.22 2.19 -13.98
CA GLY A 70 14.36 3.24 -14.52
C GLY A 70 13.35 3.82 -13.52
N ILE A 71 13.23 3.25 -12.33
CA ILE A 71 12.23 3.58 -11.30
C ILE A 71 12.93 4.01 -9.99
N TYR A 72 14.01 3.33 -9.61
CA TYR A 72 14.75 3.50 -8.37
C TYR A 72 16.12 4.11 -8.64
N ASP A 73 16.51 5.10 -7.83
CA ASP A 73 17.89 5.56 -7.74
C ASP A 73 18.30 5.63 -6.26
N PHE A 74 18.90 4.54 -5.81
CA PHE A 74 19.41 4.34 -4.46
C PHE A 74 20.93 4.20 -4.47
N THR A 75 21.65 4.77 -5.44
CA THR A 75 23.12 4.67 -5.46
C THR A 75 23.73 5.33 -4.24
N GLU A 76 23.31 6.55 -3.90
CA GLU A 76 23.79 7.21 -2.68
C GLU A 76 22.98 6.83 -1.44
N SER A 77 23.70 6.80 -0.31
CA SER A 77 23.13 6.48 0.99
C SER A 77 22.06 7.47 1.44
N ILE A 78 22.15 8.75 1.02
CA ILE A 78 21.15 9.75 1.40
C ILE A 78 19.78 9.46 0.79
N GLN A 79 19.69 8.96 -0.45
CA GLN A 79 18.42 8.56 -1.06
C GLN A 79 17.82 7.36 -0.31
N ARG A 80 18.64 6.37 0.05
CA ARG A 80 18.21 5.22 0.85
C ARG A 80 17.65 5.65 2.20
N ARG A 81 18.37 6.51 2.92
CA ARG A 81 17.94 7.02 4.24
C ARG A 81 16.64 7.83 4.14
N LYS A 82 16.50 8.67 3.11
CA LYS A 82 15.26 9.43 2.85
C LYS A 82 14.07 8.49 2.55
N ALA A 83 14.28 7.44 1.75
CA ALA A 83 13.26 6.45 1.47
C ALA A 83 12.86 5.65 2.73
N LEU A 84 13.82 5.25 3.57
CA LEU A 84 13.53 4.61 4.86
C LEU A 84 12.69 5.51 5.79
N LEU A 85 13.04 6.80 5.89
CA LEU A 85 12.26 7.76 6.68
C LEU A 85 10.84 7.92 6.12
N GLU A 86 10.70 8.01 4.80
CA GLU A 86 9.39 8.14 4.16
C GLU A 86 8.52 6.90 4.39
N GLY A 87 9.09 5.70 4.18
CA GLY A 87 8.44 4.43 4.46
C GLY A 87 8.04 4.30 5.93
N TYR A 88 8.92 4.66 6.86
CA TYR A 88 8.60 4.67 8.30
C TYR A 88 7.44 5.61 8.60
N THR A 89 7.53 6.87 8.15
CA THR A 89 6.53 7.91 8.43
C THR A 89 5.15 7.51 7.92
N PHE A 90 5.06 7.05 6.67
CA PHE A 90 3.78 6.70 6.07
C PHE A 90 3.20 5.42 6.66
N ASN A 91 3.97 4.33 6.70
CA ASN A 91 3.43 3.07 7.20
C ASN A 91 3.08 3.12 8.69
N ARG A 92 3.80 3.91 9.51
CA ARG A 92 3.47 4.09 10.93
C ARG A 92 2.12 4.78 11.13
N LYS A 93 1.67 5.65 10.20
CA LYS A 93 0.31 6.22 10.26
C LYS A 93 -0.77 5.15 10.08
N LEU A 94 -0.52 4.16 9.22
CA LEU A 94 -1.46 3.07 8.94
C LEU A 94 -1.43 2.01 10.04
N THR A 95 -0.23 1.64 10.50
CA THR A 95 -0.04 0.48 11.39
C THR A 95 1.01 0.78 12.47
N PRO A 96 0.72 1.70 13.41
CA PRO A 96 1.72 2.26 14.34
C PRO A 96 2.39 1.23 15.25
N HIS A 97 1.71 0.12 15.54
CA HIS A 97 2.20 -0.93 16.44
C HIS A 97 3.25 -1.83 15.79
N ILE A 98 3.34 -1.84 14.46
CA ILE A 98 4.32 -2.64 13.70
C ILE A 98 5.64 -1.89 13.54
N TYR A 99 5.61 -0.59 13.26
CA TYR A 99 6.80 0.19 12.91
C TYR A 99 7.44 0.83 14.15
N LEU A 100 8.57 0.27 14.59
CA LEU A 100 9.21 0.64 15.86
C LEU A 100 10.15 1.84 15.73
N GLY A 101 10.90 1.92 14.64
CA GLY A 101 11.86 3.01 14.42
C GLY A 101 12.88 2.68 13.34
N ILE A 102 13.89 3.52 13.22
CA ILE A 102 15.03 3.32 12.31
C ILE A 102 16.29 3.14 13.15
N ALA A 103 17.13 2.16 12.83
CA ALA A 103 18.38 1.91 13.55
C ALA A 103 19.57 1.85 12.57
N PRO A 104 20.77 2.33 12.97
CA PRO A 104 21.98 2.14 12.18
C PRO A 104 22.38 0.66 12.19
N LEU A 105 22.77 0.14 11.03
CA LEU A 105 23.39 -1.18 10.88
C LEU A 105 24.87 -1.05 11.24
N LYS A 106 25.28 -1.62 12.38
CA LYS A 106 26.68 -1.60 12.85
C LYS A 106 27.49 -2.73 12.25
N TYR A 107 26.88 -3.90 12.10
CA TYR A 107 27.55 -5.11 11.61
C TYR A 107 26.55 -6.05 10.93
N VAL A 108 26.98 -6.67 9.82
CA VAL A 108 26.22 -7.68 9.09
C VAL A 108 27.19 -8.79 8.68
N GLU A 109 27.10 -9.94 9.34
CA GLU A 109 27.86 -11.15 8.99
C GLU A 109 27.11 -12.01 7.98
N ASP A 110 27.83 -12.87 7.25
CA ASP A 110 27.29 -13.68 6.16
C ASP A 110 25.98 -14.40 6.53
N LEU A 111 24.91 -13.98 5.87
CA LEU A 111 23.53 -14.35 6.20
C LEU A 111 23.11 -15.71 5.61
N CYS A 112 24.04 -16.46 5.02
CA CYS A 112 23.78 -17.77 4.43
C CYS A 112 23.75 -18.90 5.48
N GLU A 113 24.48 -18.76 6.61
CA GLU A 113 24.61 -19.80 7.64
C GLU A 113 24.59 -19.21 9.07
N GLY A 114 23.44 -18.74 9.54
CA GLY A 114 23.30 -18.29 10.94
C GLY A 114 24.02 -16.99 11.28
N GLY A 115 24.34 -16.17 10.27
CA GLY A 115 24.98 -14.87 10.43
C GLY A 115 24.29 -13.92 11.41
N ARG A 116 25.10 -13.03 11.98
CA ARG A 116 24.72 -12.04 12.98
C ARG A 116 24.53 -10.66 12.36
N ILE A 117 23.49 -9.97 12.79
CA ILE A 117 23.31 -8.53 12.53
C ILE A 117 23.45 -7.82 13.88
N GLU A 118 24.17 -6.70 13.91
CA GLU A 118 24.16 -5.78 15.05
C GLU A 118 23.59 -4.45 14.60
N ILE A 119 22.59 -3.97 15.34
CA ILE A 119 21.98 -2.66 15.13
C ILE A 119 22.29 -1.73 16.30
N GLY A 120 22.36 -0.42 16.04
CA GLY A 120 22.39 0.57 17.11
C GLY A 120 21.01 0.87 17.68
N ASP A 121 20.94 1.95 18.46
CA ASP A 121 19.71 2.35 19.13
C ASP A 121 18.62 2.75 18.12
N LEU A 122 17.37 2.55 18.52
CA LEU A 122 16.23 3.01 17.74
C LEU A 122 16.18 4.55 17.74
N ILE A 123 16.24 5.12 16.55
CA ILE A 123 16.13 6.54 16.30
C ILE A 123 14.67 6.85 15.99
N GLN A 124 14.12 7.85 16.69
CA GLN A 124 12.76 8.33 16.46
C GLN A 124 12.69 9.18 15.18
N GLU A 125 11.48 9.32 14.62
CA GLU A 125 11.26 10.01 13.34
C GLU A 125 11.88 11.41 13.30
N GLN A 126 11.64 12.22 14.35
CA GLN A 126 12.07 13.61 14.41
C GLN A 126 13.60 13.74 14.52
N ASP A 127 14.23 12.87 15.29
CA ASP A 127 15.69 12.86 15.44
C ASP A 127 16.35 12.42 14.14
N PHE A 128 15.80 11.39 13.47
CA PHE A 128 16.31 10.94 12.18
C PHE A 128 16.12 12.00 11.09
N ARG A 129 14.99 12.72 11.10
CA ARG A 129 14.74 13.85 10.19
C ARG A 129 15.75 14.98 10.40
N THR A 130 16.03 15.32 11.66
CA THR A 130 17.03 16.33 12.03
C THR A 130 18.42 15.92 11.57
N TYR A 131 18.80 14.67 11.84
CA TYR A 131 20.03 14.06 11.35
C TYR A 131 20.20 14.18 9.83
N LEU A 132 19.15 13.88 9.04
CA LEU A 132 19.21 13.98 7.57
C LEU A 132 19.35 15.42 7.06
N ASN A 133 18.81 16.40 7.79
CA ASN A 133 18.93 17.80 7.44
C ASN A 133 20.32 18.35 7.78
N GLU A 134 20.85 18.02 8.96
CA GLU A 134 22.15 18.51 9.44
C GLU A 134 23.34 17.85 8.72
N LYS A 135 23.31 16.52 8.54
CA LYS A 135 24.38 15.77 7.86
C LYS A 135 24.29 15.78 6.34
N SER A 136 23.34 16.50 5.75
CA SER A 136 23.39 16.81 4.32
C SER A 136 24.68 17.55 3.90
N ASN A 137 25.42 18.09 4.89
CA ASN A 137 26.69 18.78 4.70
C ASN A 137 27.96 17.97 5.03
N HIS A 138 27.89 16.76 5.61
CA HIS A 138 29.09 15.98 6.02
C HIS A 138 29.06 14.51 5.57
N PHE A 139 30.18 14.07 4.98
CA PHE A 139 30.42 12.73 4.42
C PHE A 139 30.52 11.64 5.50
N GLU A 140 29.40 11.20 6.09
CA GLU A 140 29.33 9.89 6.73
C GLU A 140 28.72 8.88 5.75
N GLN A 141 29.57 8.43 4.81
CA GLN A 141 29.19 7.49 3.74
C GLN A 141 29.10 6.03 4.23
N GLU A 142 29.57 5.69 5.43
CA GLU A 142 29.81 4.29 5.80
C GLU A 142 28.68 3.57 6.54
N ILE A 143 27.75 4.30 7.19
CA ILE A 143 26.71 3.66 8.01
C ILE A 143 25.40 3.53 7.22
N GLU A 144 24.96 2.29 7.01
CA GLU A 144 23.62 1.96 6.52
C GLU A 144 22.60 1.95 7.66
N TYR A 145 21.32 2.08 7.31
CA TYR A 145 20.23 2.10 8.28
C TYR A 145 19.18 1.07 7.89
N ALA A 146 18.45 0.56 8.89
CA ALA A 146 17.34 -0.35 8.71
C ALA A 146 16.09 0.20 9.41
N LEU A 147 14.95 -0.01 8.76
CA LEU A 147 13.65 0.08 9.38
C LEU A 147 13.43 -1.15 10.26
N VAL A 148 13.10 -0.92 11.53
CA VAL A 148 12.87 -1.97 12.53
C VAL A 148 11.36 -2.10 12.74
N MET A 149 10.85 -3.31 12.53
CA MET A 149 9.43 -3.62 12.59
C MET A 149 9.17 -4.85 13.46
N LYS A 150 7.99 -4.96 14.08
CA LYS A 150 7.53 -6.23 14.65
C LYS A 150 7.14 -7.19 13.53
N CYS A 151 7.47 -8.47 13.70
CA CYS A 151 6.97 -9.52 12.82
C CYS A 151 5.53 -9.88 13.22
N PRO A 152 4.54 -9.83 12.32
CA PRO A 152 3.24 -10.43 12.59
C PRO A 152 3.41 -11.92 12.91
N SER A 153 3.01 -12.33 14.11
CA SER A 153 3.42 -13.62 14.71
C SER A 153 2.66 -14.84 14.18
N ASN A 154 1.44 -14.68 13.67
CA ASN A 154 0.67 -15.77 13.08
C ASN A 154 0.77 -15.75 11.54
N PRO A 155 1.47 -16.70 10.89
CA PRO A 155 1.59 -16.76 9.43
C PRO A 155 0.26 -16.92 8.68
N ASP A 156 -0.77 -17.43 9.33
CA ASP A 156 -2.10 -17.52 8.74
C ASP A 156 -2.82 -16.18 8.68
N GLY A 157 -2.36 -15.16 9.41
CA GLY A 157 -3.01 -13.84 9.42
C GLY A 157 -2.88 -13.08 8.09
N TRP A 158 -1.91 -13.41 7.25
CA TRP A 158 -1.75 -12.74 5.95
C TRP A 158 -2.95 -12.99 5.03
N LEU A 159 -3.45 -11.93 4.38
CA LEU A 159 -4.66 -12.04 3.55
C LEU A 159 -4.46 -13.01 2.38
N ASP A 160 -3.29 -13.06 1.75
CA ASP A 160 -3.01 -14.05 0.70
C ASP A 160 -2.99 -15.51 1.21
N CYS A 161 -2.59 -15.72 2.48
CA CYS A 161 -2.74 -17.02 3.15
C CYS A 161 -4.21 -17.34 3.44
N GLN A 162 -4.98 -16.37 3.95
CA GLN A 162 -6.41 -16.54 4.21
C GLN A 162 -7.21 -16.86 2.94
N LEU A 163 -6.87 -16.23 1.82
CA LEU A 163 -7.53 -16.46 0.52
C LEU A 163 -7.30 -17.88 -0.01
N LYS A 164 -6.13 -18.49 0.26
CA LYS A 164 -5.84 -19.88 -0.11
C LYS A 164 -6.68 -20.90 0.67
N LYS A 165 -7.26 -20.52 1.81
CA LYS A 165 -8.12 -21.40 2.62
C LYS A 165 -9.54 -21.55 2.06
N HIS A 166 -9.81 -21.03 0.85
CA HIS A 166 -11.06 -21.07 0.06
C HIS A 166 -12.32 -20.48 0.71
N ASP A 167 -12.45 -20.47 2.03
CA ASP A 167 -13.63 -19.98 2.74
C ASP A 167 -13.62 -18.46 2.97
N PHE A 168 -12.45 -17.81 2.96
CA PHE A 168 -12.35 -16.38 3.29
C PHE A 168 -13.15 -15.51 2.30
N ALA A 169 -13.00 -15.79 1.00
CA ALA A 169 -13.74 -15.07 -0.05
C ALA A 169 -15.22 -15.49 -0.16
N LEU A 170 -15.62 -16.52 0.58
CA LEU A 170 -17.00 -16.98 0.70
C LEU A 170 -17.66 -16.47 2.00
N GLN A 171 -16.99 -15.60 2.76
CA GLN A 171 -17.51 -14.95 3.96
C GLN A 171 -17.79 -13.47 3.68
N PRO A 172 -19.00 -13.11 3.22
CA PRO A 172 -19.34 -11.74 2.83
C PRO A 172 -19.07 -10.73 3.95
N GLU A 173 -19.28 -11.09 5.21
CA GLU A 173 -19.09 -10.21 6.35
C GLU A 173 -17.63 -9.76 6.49
N LYS A 174 -16.68 -10.66 6.23
CA LYS A 174 -15.24 -10.36 6.24
C LYS A 174 -14.86 -9.46 5.08
N LEU A 175 -15.40 -9.71 3.88
CA LEU A 175 -15.16 -8.88 2.71
C LEU A 175 -15.76 -7.48 2.88
N VAL A 176 -16.96 -7.37 3.44
CA VAL A 176 -17.62 -6.10 3.77
C VAL A 176 -16.76 -5.30 4.76
N LYS A 177 -16.28 -5.95 5.83
CA LYS A 177 -15.42 -5.30 6.81
C LYS A 177 -14.10 -4.82 6.18
N LEU A 178 -13.42 -5.69 5.42
CA LEU A 178 -12.19 -5.32 4.72
C LEU A 178 -12.43 -4.12 3.80
N ALA A 179 -13.51 -4.14 2.99
CA ALA A 179 -13.86 -3.03 2.11
C ALA A 179 -14.08 -1.71 2.89
N ARG A 180 -14.79 -1.76 4.03
CA ARG A 180 -15.04 -0.58 4.88
C ARG A 180 -13.77 -0.04 5.53
N ASP A 181 -12.88 -0.92 5.98
CA ASP A 181 -11.61 -0.52 6.59
C ASP A 181 -10.68 0.14 5.55
N ILE A 182 -10.56 -0.45 4.35
CA ILE A 182 -9.79 0.15 3.25
C ILE A 182 -10.40 1.48 2.82
N ALA A 183 -11.73 1.59 2.76
CA ALA A 183 -12.41 2.85 2.54
C ALA A 183 -11.97 3.86 3.61
N SER A 184 -12.23 3.59 4.90
CA SER A 184 -11.90 4.51 5.99
C SER A 184 -10.44 4.99 5.96
N ILE A 185 -9.49 4.11 5.63
CA ILE A 185 -8.07 4.45 5.42
C ILE A 185 -7.93 5.46 4.26
N HIS A 186 -8.47 5.17 3.08
CA HIS A 186 -8.42 6.08 1.92
C HIS A 186 -9.06 7.44 2.19
N GLN A 187 -10.06 7.52 3.06
CA GLN A 187 -10.68 8.78 3.48
C GLN A 187 -9.69 9.69 4.23
N GLN A 188 -8.87 9.10 5.09
CA GLN A 188 -7.91 9.80 5.96
C GLN A 188 -6.61 10.18 5.24
N LEU A 189 -6.35 9.63 4.05
CA LEU A 189 -5.15 9.93 3.29
C LEU A 189 -5.08 11.40 2.83
N GLU A 190 -3.85 11.89 2.77
CA GLU A 190 -3.49 13.25 2.35
C GLU A 190 -3.74 13.44 0.83
N PRO A 191 -4.45 14.50 0.41
CA PRO A 191 -4.59 14.84 -1.01
C PRO A 191 -3.26 15.11 -1.68
N ALA A 192 -3.16 14.76 -2.96
CA ALA A 192 -1.99 15.04 -3.77
C ALA A 192 -1.89 16.53 -4.13
N PRO A 193 -0.68 17.03 -4.46
CA PRO A 193 -0.51 18.31 -5.11
C PRO A 193 -1.27 18.37 -6.47
N PRO A 194 -1.67 19.57 -6.95
CA PRO A 194 -2.57 19.71 -8.11
C PRO A 194 -2.04 19.14 -9.43
N ASP A 195 -0.73 19.00 -9.58
CA ASP A 195 -0.10 18.49 -10.79
C ASP A 195 -0.22 16.97 -10.95
N PHE A 196 -0.66 16.22 -9.92
CA PHE A 196 -0.84 14.77 -9.95
C PHE A 196 -2.24 14.33 -10.40
N GLY A 197 -2.33 13.13 -10.94
CA GLY A 197 -3.60 12.53 -11.39
C GLY A 197 -4.25 13.22 -12.59
N THR A 198 -3.54 14.14 -13.25
CA THR A 198 -3.98 14.75 -14.51
C THR A 198 -4.03 13.70 -15.63
N ILE A 199 -4.87 13.94 -16.65
CA ILE A 199 -4.99 13.04 -17.81
C ILE A 199 -3.63 12.80 -18.48
N ALA A 200 -2.80 13.83 -18.61
CA ALA A 200 -1.47 13.72 -19.20
C ALA A 200 -0.56 12.75 -18.40
N ARG A 201 -0.60 12.83 -17.06
CA ARG A 201 0.18 11.92 -16.20
C ARG A 201 -0.39 10.50 -16.21
N LEU A 202 -1.71 10.35 -16.24
CA LEU A 202 -2.35 9.04 -16.40
C LEU A 202 -1.97 8.39 -17.73
N GLN A 203 -1.89 9.15 -18.82
CA GLN A 203 -1.40 8.67 -20.12
C GLN A 203 0.08 8.27 -20.06
N GLY A 204 0.93 9.09 -19.43
CA GLY A 204 2.34 8.76 -19.20
C GLY A 204 2.51 7.45 -18.42
N LYS A 205 1.77 7.30 -17.31
CA LYS A 205 1.75 6.09 -16.48
C LYS A 205 1.26 4.88 -17.28
N LEU A 206 0.17 5.00 -18.06
CA LEU A 206 -0.30 3.91 -18.90
C LEU A 206 0.78 3.46 -19.89
N ASN A 207 1.49 4.40 -20.52
CA ASN A 207 2.58 4.05 -21.44
C ASN A 207 3.71 3.28 -20.75
N VAL A 208 4.05 3.63 -19.50
CA VAL A 208 5.03 2.87 -18.71
C VAL A 208 4.51 1.46 -18.43
N ASN A 209 3.26 1.32 -17.99
CA ASN A 209 2.67 0.02 -17.73
C ASN A 209 2.57 -0.86 -18.98
N LEU A 210 2.30 -0.28 -20.14
CA LEU A 210 2.30 -1.02 -21.41
C LEU A 210 3.69 -1.53 -21.78
N LYS A 211 4.76 -0.78 -21.49
CA LYS A 211 6.13 -1.31 -21.61
C LYS A 211 6.34 -2.53 -20.71
N CYS A 212 5.85 -2.47 -19.46
CA CYS A 212 5.86 -3.61 -18.54
C CYS A 212 5.07 -4.81 -19.10
N LEU A 213 3.89 -4.58 -19.69
CA LEU A 213 3.09 -5.62 -20.36
C LEU A 213 3.94 -6.37 -21.38
N TYR A 214 4.56 -5.66 -22.33
CA TYR A 214 5.36 -6.30 -23.38
C TYR A 214 6.60 -7.02 -22.82
N SER A 215 7.20 -6.51 -21.73
CA SER A 215 8.29 -7.20 -21.04
C SER A 215 7.83 -8.54 -20.47
N VAL A 216 6.65 -8.59 -19.83
CA VAL A 216 6.06 -9.83 -19.32
C VAL A 216 5.75 -10.79 -20.47
N CYS A 217 5.09 -10.33 -21.52
CA CYS A 217 4.73 -11.15 -22.68
C CYS A 217 5.97 -11.81 -23.29
N ARG A 218 7.05 -11.04 -23.50
CA ARG A 218 8.33 -11.56 -23.99
C ARG A 218 8.91 -12.64 -23.06
N ALA A 219 8.92 -12.42 -21.75
CA ALA A 219 9.46 -13.37 -20.78
C ALA A 219 8.63 -14.66 -20.67
N LEU A 220 7.34 -14.58 -20.99
CA LEU A 220 6.41 -15.72 -21.05
C LEU A 220 6.38 -16.40 -22.44
N GLY A 221 7.04 -15.85 -23.46
CA GLY A 221 7.01 -16.37 -24.82
C GLY A 221 5.66 -16.17 -25.52
N LEU A 222 4.96 -15.08 -25.21
CA LEU A 222 3.70 -14.70 -25.84
C LEU A 222 3.97 -13.73 -27.00
N GLU A 223 3.30 -13.95 -28.12
CA GLU A 223 3.28 -13.01 -29.26
C GLU A 223 2.66 -11.67 -28.86
N ALA A 224 3.22 -10.56 -29.36
CA ALA A 224 2.89 -9.23 -28.86
C ALA A 224 1.53 -8.71 -29.37
N GLU A 225 1.06 -9.21 -30.49
CA GLU A 225 -0.17 -8.81 -31.16
C GLU A 225 -1.41 -9.10 -30.32
N GLU A 226 -1.43 -10.24 -29.63
CA GLU A 226 -2.59 -10.67 -28.85
C GLU A 226 -2.80 -9.79 -27.59
N PRO A 227 -1.79 -9.54 -26.74
CA PRO A 227 -1.89 -8.58 -25.65
C PRO A 227 -2.12 -7.13 -26.10
N GLU A 228 -1.60 -6.73 -27.28
CA GLU A 228 -1.88 -5.40 -27.83
C GLU A 228 -3.38 -5.23 -28.09
N ALA A 229 -3.97 -6.16 -28.84
CA ALA A 229 -5.38 -6.11 -29.20
C ALA A 229 -6.29 -6.32 -27.98
N ALA A 230 -5.97 -7.28 -27.10
CA ALA A 230 -6.84 -7.69 -26.01
C ALA A 230 -6.75 -6.78 -24.77
N ILE A 231 -5.63 -6.06 -24.56
CA ILE A 231 -5.39 -5.28 -23.34
C ILE A 231 -5.05 -3.82 -23.66
N ALA A 232 -4.01 -3.60 -24.47
CA ALA A 232 -3.45 -2.26 -24.66
C ALA A 232 -4.42 -1.32 -25.40
N VAL A 233 -5.02 -1.79 -26.50
CA VAL A 233 -5.99 -1.01 -27.29
C VAL A 233 -7.23 -0.64 -26.46
N PRO A 234 -7.91 -1.57 -25.75
CA PRO A 234 -9.03 -1.23 -24.86
C PRO A 234 -8.67 -0.22 -23.78
N LEU A 235 -7.49 -0.35 -23.14
CA LEU A 235 -7.05 0.59 -22.11
C LEU A 235 -6.80 2.00 -22.69
N LYS A 236 -6.12 2.10 -23.84
CA LYS A 236 -5.89 3.39 -24.51
C LYS A 236 -7.22 4.07 -24.86
N ALA A 237 -8.18 3.30 -25.41
CA ALA A 237 -9.51 3.81 -25.76
C ALA A 237 -10.31 4.23 -24.53
N ALA A 238 -10.28 3.43 -23.45
CA ALA A 238 -10.96 3.72 -22.20
C ALA A 238 -10.41 4.97 -21.50
N LEU A 239 -9.08 5.18 -21.52
CA LEU A 239 -8.46 6.39 -20.98
C LEU A 239 -9.01 7.65 -21.66
N HIS A 240 -9.23 7.61 -22.98
CA HIS A 240 -9.86 8.71 -23.72
C HIS A 240 -11.36 8.82 -23.44
N ARG A 241 -12.10 7.70 -23.46
CA ARG A 241 -13.55 7.66 -23.26
C ARG A 241 -13.97 8.13 -21.87
N TYR A 242 -13.19 7.81 -20.84
CA TYR A 242 -13.52 8.09 -19.45
C TYR A 242 -12.83 9.35 -18.89
N GLN A 243 -12.25 10.21 -19.75
CA GLN A 243 -11.55 11.43 -19.31
C GLN A 243 -12.35 12.29 -18.31
N TRP A 244 -13.67 12.39 -18.52
CA TRP A 244 -14.55 13.15 -17.62
C TRP A 244 -14.65 12.52 -16.22
N LEU A 245 -14.68 11.19 -16.10
CA LEU A 245 -14.70 10.48 -14.82
C LEU A 245 -13.38 10.68 -14.05
N PHE A 246 -12.24 10.57 -14.74
CA PHE A 246 -10.93 10.88 -14.13
C PHE A 246 -10.88 12.33 -13.64
N LYS A 247 -11.35 13.28 -14.47
CA LYS A 247 -11.41 14.69 -14.10
C LYS A 247 -12.29 14.92 -12.87
N GLN A 248 -13.48 14.30 -12.81
CA GLN A 248 -14.33 14.40 -11.61
C GLN A 248 -13.64 13.87 -10.36
N ARG A 249 -12.93 12.74 -10.45
CA ARG A 249 -12.19 12.20 -9.30
C ARG A 249 -11.04 13.11 -8.86
N TRP A 250 -10.35 13.72 -9.82
CA TRP A 250 -9.35 14.75 -9.56
C TRP A 250 -9.96 15.98 -8.86
N GLU A 251 -11.07 16.54 -9.38
CA GLU A 251 -11.78 17.68 -8.79
C GLU A 251 -12.32 17.38 -7.38
N ARG A 252 -12.75 16.13 -7.14
CA ARG A 252 -13.22 15.64 -5.83
C ARG A 252 -12.10 15.22 -4.88
N LYS A 253 -10.82 15.53 -5.20
CA LYS A 253 -9.64 15.27 -4.36
C LYS A 253 -9.44 13.78 -4.01
N HIS A 254 -9.77 12.89 -4.94
CA HIS A 254 -9.53 11.45 -4.78
C HIS A 254 -8.12 11.00 -5.18
N ILE A 255 -7.32 11.91 -5.73
CA ILE A 255 -5.89 11.68 -5.93
C ILE A 255 -5.19 11.98 -4.61
N LYS A 256 -4.60 10.95 -4.01
CA LYS A 256 -4.08 11.00 -2.65
C LYS A 256 -2.75 10.27 -2.53
N ARG A 257 -2.06 10.46 -1.42
CA ARG A 257 -0.90 9.65 -1.03
C ARG A 257 -1.39 8.26 -0.59
N CYS A 258 -1.65 7.40 -1.56
CA CYS A 258 -2.11 6.04 -1.35
C CYS A 258 -0.97 5.07 -1.04
N HIS A 259 -1.29 3.80 -0.79
CA HIS A 259 -0.29 2.79 -0.49
C HIS A 259 0.61 2.50 -1.71
N GLY A 260 0.03 2.49 -2.91
CA GLY A 260 0.73 2.34 -4.19
C GLY A 260 1.00 0.89 -4.60
N ASP A 261 1.16 0.00 -3.62
CA ASP A 261 1.30 -1.45 -3.80
C ASP A 261 0.36 -2.26 -2.88
N LEU A 262 -0.92 -1.84 -2.79
CA LEU A 262 -1.90 -2.44 -1.88
C LEU A 262 -2.33 -3.84 -2.35
N LYS A 263 -1.47 -4.85 -2.17
CA LYS A 263 -1.71 -6.24 -2.52
C LYS A 263 -2.11 -7.06 -1.31
N ALA A 264 -2.70 -8.24 -1.54
CA ALA A 264 -3.12 -9.13 -0.46
C ALA A 264 -1.96 -9.58 0.44
N ASN A 265 -0.76 -9.72 -0.11
CA ASN A 265 0.45 -10.09 0.64
C ASN A 265 1.09 -8.93 1.43
N ASN A 266 0.48 -7.74 1.38
CA ASN A 266 0.83 -6.53 2.14
C ASN A 266 -0.27 -6.18 3.17
N ILE A 267 -1.26 -7.06 3.34
CA ILE A 267 -2.33 -6.94 4.33
C ILE A 267 -2.26 -8.10 5.30
N TYR A 268 -2.16 -7.77 6.58
CA TYR A 268 -2.25 -8.71 7.67
C TYR A 268 -3.58 -8.53 8.42
N LEU A 269 -4.30 -9.63 8.62
CA LEU A 269 -5.52 -9.68 9.41
C LEU A 269 -5.15 -10.12 10.81
N ASN A 270 -5.08 -9.16 11.73
CA ASN A 270 -4.87 -9.45 13.15
C ASN A 270 -6.19 -9.94 13.75
N ILE A 271 -6.41 -11.25 13.71
CA ILE A 271 -7.64 -11.88 14.18
C ILE A 271 -7.70 -11.79 15.71
N THR A 272 -8.75 -11.15 16.21
CA THR A 272 -9.06 -11.01 17.64
C THR A 272 -10.49 -11.47 17.89
N ASP A 273 -10.66 -12.46 18.76
CA ASP A 273 -11.95 -13.11 19.03
C ASP A 273 -12.74 -13.47 17.75
N GLN A 274 -13.86 -12.78 17.49
CA GLN A 274 -14.75 -12.99 16.34
C GLN A 274 -14.52 -11.97 15.19
N THR A 275 -13.53 -11.09 15.30
CA THR A 275 -13.25 -10.02 14.33
C THR A 275 -11.77 -9.98 13.97
N PHE A 276 -11.35 -8.97 13.20
CA PHE A 276 -9.94 -8.75 12.88
C PHE A 276 -9.65 -7.26 12.70
N ASP A 277 -8.41 -6.86 12.97
CA ASP A 277 -7.90 -5.56 12.54
C ASP A 277 -7.14 -5.70 11.23
N VAL A 278 -7.34 -4.75 10.31
CA VAL A 278 -6.62 -4.68 9.03
C VAL A 278 -5.33 -3.91 9.24
N TRP A 279 -4.20 -4.60 9.14
CA TRP A 279 -2.87 -4.00 9.21
C TRP A 279 -2.29 -3.93 7.80
N ILE A 280 -2.11 -2.71 7.30
CA ILE A 280 -1.52 -2.46 5.97
C ILE A 280 -0.05 -2.10 6.16
N ILE A 281 0.82 -2.81 5.46
CA ILE A 281 2.26 -2.65 5.62
C ILE A 281 2.96 -2.63 4.26
N ASP A 282 4.19 -2.13 4.27
CA ASP A 282 5.10 -2.15 3.12
C ASP A 282 4.58 -1.32 1.92
N CYS A 283 4.15 -0.09 2.20
CA CYS A 283 3.81 0.86 1.16
C CYS A 283 5.02 1.16 0.26
N ILE A 284 4.73 1.64 -0.95
CA ILE A 284 5.73 2.30 -1.79
C ILE A 284 6.35 3.46 -0.99
N ASP A 285 7.66 3.44 -0.82
CA ASP A 285 8.44 4.35 0.03
C ASP A 285 9.42 5.24 -0.77
N PHE A 286 9.23 5.31 -2.08
CA PHE A 286 10.14 6.02 -3.00
C PHE A 286 9.47 7.17 -3.78
N ASP A 287 10.33 8.06 -4.27
CA ASP A 287 10.10 9.35 -4.97
C ASP A 287 8.67 9.91 -4.97
N LYS A 288 8.45 10.98 -4.17
CA LYS A 288 7.23 11.80 -4.12
C LYS A 288 6.82 12.40 -5.47
N ARG A 289 7.73 12.41 -6.45
CA ARG A 289 7.49 12.91 -7.81
C ARG A 289 6.88 11.86 -8.74
N SER A 290 6.82 10.59 -8.31
CA SER A 290 6.36 9.48 -9.15
C SER A 290 4.83 9.35 -9.19
N ASP A 291 4.31 8.88 -10.32
CA ASP A 291 2.88 8.58 -10.54
C ASP A 291 2.41 7.30 -9.84
N PHE A 292 3.28 6.68 -9.03
CA PHE A 292 2.98 5.51 -8.21
C PHE A 292 2.74 5.88 -6.74
N TYR A 293 3.13 7.11 -6.35
CA TYR A 293 3.06 7.63 -5.00
C TYR A 293 1.74 8.38 -4.75
N TYR A 294 1.37 9.28 -5.66
CA TYR A 294 0.08 9.97 -5.66
C TYR A 294 -0.83 9.40 -6.74
N ILE A 295 -1.80 8.58 -6.33
CA ILE A 295 -2.72 7.90 -7.23
C ILE A 295 -4.17 8.09 -6.78
N ASP A 296 -5.11 7.76 -7.68
CA ASP A 296 -6.51 7.68 -7.29
C ASP A 296 -6.71 6.56 -6.25
N THR A 297 -7.46 6.83 -5.20
CA THR A 297 -7.97 5.83 -4.25
C THR A 297 -8.62 4.61 -4.92
N LEU A 298 -9.27 4.77 -6.08
CA LEU A 298 -9.79 3.63 -6.86
C LEU A 298 -8.68 2.81 -7.53
N SER A 299 -7.57 3.45 -7.91
CA SER A 299 -6.39 2.75 -8.45
C SER A 299 -5.69 1.92 -7.37
N ASP A 300 -5.65 2.42 -6.13
CA ASP A 300 -5.09 1.67 -4.99
C ASP A 300 -6.01 0.49 -4.60
N LEU A 301 -7.33 0.73 -4.54
CA LEU A 301 -8.31 -0.35 -4.35
C LEU A 301 -8.22 -1.40 -5.47
N ALA A 302 -8.09 -0.98 -6.72
CA ALA A 302 -7.98 -1.89 -7.86
C ALA A 302 -6.79 -2.84 -7.74
N MET A 303 -5.67 -2.38 -7.17
CA MET A 303 -4.51 -3.23 -6.87
C MET A 303 -4.88 -4.37 -5.93
N LEU A 304 -5.63 -4.05 -4.86
CA LEU A 304 -6.08 -5.04 -3.88
C LEU A 304 -7.03 -6.05 -4.52
N LEU A 305 -8.05 -5.55 -5.23
CA LEU A 305 -9.05 -6.41 -5.86
C LEU A 305 -8.41 -7.38 -6.84
N VAL A 306 -7.53 -6.90 -7.74
CA VAL A 306 -6.81 -7.76 -8.69
C VAL A 306 -5.94 -8.78 -7.97
N SER A 307 -5.24 -8.36 -6.92
CA SER A 307 -4.44 -9.28 -6.10
C SER A 307 -5.31 -10.36 -5.46
N ILE A 308 -6.52 -10.04 -4.98
CA ILE A 308 -7.47 -11.01 -4.43
C ILE A 308 -8.00 -11.93 -5.52
N LEU A 309 -8.42 -11.39 -6.67
CA LEU A 309 -8.98 -12.14 -7.81
C LEU A 309 -8.04 -13.25 -8.28
N ARG A 310 -6.72 -13.04 -8.18
CA ARG A 310 -5.73 -14.06 -8.54
C ARG A 310 -5.80 -15.31 -7.67
N HIS A 311 -6.34 -15.23 -6.46
CA HIS A 311 -6.54 -16.36 -5.57
C HIS A 311 -7.93 -17.00 -5.69
N LEU A 312 -8.82 -16.46 -6.53
CA LEU A 312 -10.20 -16.90 -6.66
C LEU A 312 -10.50 -17.54 -8.01
N GLU A 313 -11.48 -18.45 -8.01
CA GLU A 313 -12.08 -18.95 -9.24
C GLU A 313 -12.94 -17.86 -9.90
N TRP A 314 -13.05 -17.89 -11.23
CA TRP A 314 -13.80 -16.87 -11.99
C TRP A 314 -15.25 -16.70 -11.53
N LYS A 315 -15.91 -17.78 -11.11
CA LYS A 315 -17.30 -17.74 -10.59
C LYS A 315 -17.43 -16.94 -9.29
N GLN A 316 -16.36 -16.81 -8.50
CA GLN A 316 -16.35 -16.11 -7.22
C GLN A 316 -16.10 -14.60 -7.38
N TRP A 317 -15.64 -14.16 -8.55
CA TRP A 317 -15.32 -12.74 -8.81
C TRP A 317 -16.53 -11.84 -8.63
N GLY A 318 -17.71 -12.28 -9.09
CA GLY A 318 -18.95 -11.51 -8.97
C GLY A 318 -19.32 -11.22 -7.52
N ILE A 319 -19.15 -12.20 -6.62
CA ILE A 319 -19.42 -12.04 -5.18
C ILE A 319 -18.47 -11.00 -4.59
N LEU A 320 -17.16 -11.15 -4.83
CA LEU A 320 -16.15 -10.21 -4.34
C LEU A 320 -16.45 -8.79 -4.81
N LEU A 321 -16.63 -8.62 -6.13
CA LEU A 321 -16.74 -7.31 -6.74
C LEU A 321 -18.02 -6.61 -6.30
N ASN A 322 -19.18 -7.31 -6.30
CA ASN A 322 -20.42 -6.74 -5.80
C ASN A 322 -20.32 -6.35 -4.33
N THR A 323 -19.72 -7.22 -3.50
CA THR A 323 -19.55 -6.93 -2.06
C THR A 323 -18.68 -5.70 -1.85
N PHE A 324 -17.55 -5.58 -2.56
CA PHE A 324 -16.70 -4.40 -2.48
C PHE A 324 -17.40 -3.16 -3.04
N PHE A 325 -18.11 -3.24 -4.17
CA PHE A 325 -18.87 -2.11 -4.72
C PHE A 325 -19.90 -1.57 -3.72
N ASP A 326 -20.63 -2.46 -3.05
CA ASP A 326 -21.65 -2.07 -2.09
C ASP A 326 -21.03 -1.59 -0.76
N ALA A 327 -19.96 -2.21 -0.27
CA ALA A 327 -19.38 -1.92 1.05
C ALA A 327 -18.31 -0.82 1.06
N TYR A 328 -17.57 -0.63 -0.03
CA TYR A 328 -16.59 0.45 -0.19
C TYR A 328 -17.27 1.82 -0.41
N SER A 329 -18.62 1.84 -0.49
CA SER A 329 -19.44 3.01 -0.80
C SER A 329 -19.34 4.11 0.26
N PHE A 330 -18.76 5.24 -0.14
CA PHE A 330 -18.74 6.52 0.57
C PHE A 330 -19.94 7.41 0.24
N SER A 331 -21.13 6.81 0.14
CA SER A 331 -22.32 7.26 -0.64
C SER A 331 -22.42 6.50 -1.96
N SER A 332 -23.61 6.53 -2.57
CA SER A 332 -24.05 5.85 -3.81
C SER A 332 -23.19 6.10 -5.07
N GLU A 333 -22.05 6.78 -4.95
CA GLU A 333 -21.22 7.29 -6.04
C GLU A 333 -20.25 6.27 -6.65
N ILE A 334 -19.84 5.23 -5.93
CA ILE A 334 -18.88 4.23 -6.48
C ILE A 334 -19.47 3.47 -7.66
N LYS A 335 -20.79 3.24 -7.68
CA LYS A 335 -21.47 2.64 -8.84
C LYS A 335 -21.34 3.52 -10.09
N ALA A 336 -21.33 4.85 -9.93
CA ALA A 336 -21.08 5.77 -11.06
C ALA A 336 -19.64 5.68 -11.58
N TYR A 337 -18.69 5.23 -10.76
CA TYR A 337 -17.28 5.03 -11.13
C TYR A 337 -16.94 3.56 -11.47
N GLU A 338 -17.93 2.67 -11.62
CA GLU A 338 -17.72 1.27 -12.01
C GLU A 338 -16.85 1.13 -13.29
N PRO A 339 -17.08 1.90 -14.38
CA PRO A 339 -16.22 1.82 -15.56
C PRO A 339 -14.75 2.16 -15.27
N LEU A 340 -14.53 3.11 -14.37
CA LEU A 340 -13.20 3.55 -13.97
C LEU A 340 -12.51 2.52 -13.09
N LEU A 341 -13.26 1.80 -12.24
CA LEU A 341 -12.69 0.68 -11.49
C LEU A 341 -12.25 -0.45 -12.43
N TRP A 342 -13.04 -0.79 -13.45
CA TRP A 342 -12.61 -1.77 -14.46
C TRP A 342 -11.33 -1.36 -15.18
N TYR A 343 -11.23 -0.08 -15.56
CA TYR A 343 -10.02 0.47 -16.16
C TYR A 343 -8.81 0.28 -15.24
N TYR A 344 -8.92 0.71 -13.98
CA TYR A 344 -7.81 0.61 -13.03
C TYR A 344 -7.47 -0.84 -12.72
N MET A 345 -8.44 -1.75 -12.61
CA MET A 345 -8.15 -3.16 -12.37
C MET A 345 -7.44 -3.81 -13.57
N ALA A 346 -7.84 -3.49 -14.81
CA ALA A 346 -7.11 -3.96 -15.99
C ALA A 346 -5.67 -3.40 -16.02
N GLU A 347 -5.47 -2.13 -15.69
CA GLU A 347 -4.14 -1.51 -15.55
C GLU A 347 -3.31 -2.19 -14.46
N LYS A 348 -3.89 -2.41 -13.28
CA LYS A 348 -3.19 -3.03 -12.14
C LYS A 348 -2.91 -4.51 -12.34
N ALA A 349 -3.70 -5.22 -13.13
CA ALA A 349 -3.40 -6.59 -13.53
C ALA A 349 -2.09 -6.67 -14.35
N ILE A 350 -1.79 -5.69 -15.20
CA ILE A 350 -0.48 -5.59 -15.87
C ILE A 350 0.64 -5.40 -14.84
N VAL A 351 0.46 -4.47 -13.90
CA VAL A 351 1.46 -4.17 -12.86
C VAL A 351 1.71 -5.39 -11.97
N CYS A 352 0.65 -6.11 -11.57
CA CYS A 352 0.75 -7.36 -10.81
C CYS A 352 1.49 -8.43 -11.60
N ALA A 353 1.20 -8.62 -12.89
CA ALA A 353 1.92 -9.59 -13.74
C ALA A 353 3.43 -9.27 -13.82
N TYR A 354 3.77 -7.98 -13.98
CA TYR A 354 5.15 -7.52 -14.07
C TYR A 354 5.89 -7.68 -12.74
N THR A 355 5.30 -7.20 -11.64
CA THR A 355 5.90 -7.31 -10.31
C THR A 355 6.00 -8.76 -9.84
N SER A 356 4.99 -9.59 -10.09
CA SER A 356 5.03 -11.01 -9.71
C SER A 356 6.14 -11.77 -10.43
N LEU A 357 6.37 -11.47 -11.71
CA LEU A 357 7.36 -12.18 -12.53
C LEU A 357 8.79 -11.69 -12.25
N PHE A 358 9.01 -10.38 -12.24
CA PHE A 358 10.37 -9.80 -12.22
C PHE A 358 10.87 -9.47 -10.81
N TYR A 359 9.99 -9.16 -9.87
CA TYR A 359 10.37 -8.75 -8.51
C TYR A 359 10.10 -9.86 -7.49
N ASP A 360 8.88 -10.41 -7.48
CA ASP A 360 8.50 -11.45 -6.52
C ASP A 360 9.04 -12.83 -6.93
N LYS A 361 9.47 -12.99 -8.19
CA LYS A 361 9.98 -14.23 -8.79
C LYS A 361 9.00 -15.39 -8.64
N ALA A 362 7.70 -15.10 -8.77
CA ALA A 362 6.64 -16.10 -8.81
C ALA A 362 6.77 -16.97 -10.07
N SER A 363 6.04 -18.09 -10.11
CA SER A 363 6.04 -18.95 -11.30
C SER A 363 5.49 -18.20 -12.53
N LYS A 364 5.91 -18.65 -13.72
CA LYS A 364 5.39 -18.11 -14.99
C LYS A 364 3.87 -18.27 -15.07
N ASP A 365 3.34 -19.41 -14.66
CA ASP A 365 1.89 -19.67 -14.65
C ASP A 365 1.14 -18.77 -13.67
N PHE A 366 1.73 -18.52 -12.49
CA PHE A 366 1.14 -17.58 -11.54
C PHE A 366 1.03 -16.19 -12.15
N SER A 367 2.13 -15.70 -12.75
CA SER A 367 2.21 -14.38 -13.37
C SER A 367 1.32 -14.24 -14.61
N LYS A 368 1.23 -15.29 -15.44
CA LYS A 368 0.33 -15.35 -16.61
C LYS A 368 -1.13 -15.18 -16.21
N GLY A 369 -1.54 -15.73 -15.06
CA GLY A 369 -2.91 -15.57 -14.55
C GLY A 369 -3.34 -14.12 -14.34
N PHE A 370 -2.40 -13.19 -14.07
CA PHE A 370 -2.71 -11.76 -14.05
C PHE A 370 -2.96 -11.18 -15.45
N LEU A 371 -2.30 -11.68 -16.49
CA LEU A 371 -2.61 -11.29 -17.86
C LEU A 371 -3.99 -11.79 -18.28
N ASP A 372 -4.38 -13.00 -17.87
CA ASP A 372 -5.73 -13.52 -18.12
C ASP A 372 -6.78 -12.64 -17.43
N ILE A 373 -6.52 -12.19 -16.19
CA ILE A 373 -7.34 -11.18 -15.49
C ILE A 373 -7.41 -9.87 -16.29
N ALA A 374 -6.27 -9.36 -16.76
CA ALA A 374 -6.21 -8.12 -17.53
C ALA A 374 -7.07 -8.19 -18.80
N LYS A 375 -7.04 -9.31 -19.54
CA LYS A 375 -7.85 -9.52 -20.76
C LYS A 375 -9.34 -9.50 -20.46
N VAL A 376 -9.77 -10.23 -19.43
CA VAL A 376 -11.19 -10.29 -19.02
C VAL A 376 -11.70 -8.92 -18.56
N LEU A 377 -10.86 -8.14 -17.88
CA LEU A 377 -11.24 -6.79 -17.44
C LEU A 377 -11.21 -5.79 -18.59
N ALA A 378 -10.24 -5.90 -19.51
CA ALA A 378 -10.11 -5.05 -20.67
C ALA A 378 -11.28 -5.22 -21.66
N SER A 379 -11.83 -6.43 -21.83
CA SER A 379 -13.04 -6.63 -22.65
C SER A 379 -14.27 -5.92 -22.07
N LYS A 380 -14.36 -5.74 -20.75
CA LYS A 380 -15.44 -4.93 -20.14
C LYS A 380 -15.36 -3.45 -20.51
N LEU A 381 -14.21 -2.97 -21.01
CA LEU A 381 -14.02 -1.59 -21.44
C LEU A 381 -14.50 -1.35 -22.88
N THR A 382 -14.70 -2.42 -23.66
CA THR A 382 -15.22 -2.36 -25.03
C THR A 382 -16.75 -2.50 -25.08
N ASP A 383 -17.35 -3.11 -24.07
CA ASP A 383 -18.72 -3.65 -24.13
C ASP A 383 -19.83 -2.74 -23.57
N LYS A 384 -19.55 -1.50 -23.14
CA LYS A 384 -20.58 -0.59 -22.61
C LYS A 384 -20.82 0.65 -23.51
N PRO A 385 -22.09 0.99 -23.80
CA PRO A 385 -22.48 2.05 -24.72
C PRO A 385 -22.26 3.47 -24.14
N GLU A 386 -22.45 4.43 -25.03
CA GLU A 386 -22.21 5.87 -24.96
C GLU A 386 -22.48 6.54 -23.60
N VAL A 387 -21.49 7.37 -23.23
CA VAL A 387 -21.57 8.60 -22.44
C VAL A 387 -22.95 8.93 -21.86
N ILE A 388 -23.14 8.68 -20.56
CA ILE A 388 -24.10 9.49 -19.80
C ILE A 388 -23.44 10.87 -19.65
N GLN A 389 -23.72 11.77 -20.60
CA GLN A 389 -23.47 13.20 -20.41
C GLN A 389 -24.50 13.69 -19.39
N GLU A 390 -24.22 13.55 -18.10
CA GLU A 390 -24.88 14.41 -17.14
C GLU A 390 -24.33 15.83 -17.36
N LYS A 391 -25.14 16.61 -18.08
CA LYS A 391 -25.00 18.07 -18.21
C LYS A 391 -24.70 18.63 -16.81
N PRO A 392 -23.65 19.46 -16.61
CA PRO A 392 -23.42 20.07 -15.32
C PRO A 392 -24.69 20.80 -14.88
N PRO A 393 -25.08 20.75 -13.59
CA PRO A 393 -26.27 21.43 -13.12
C PRO A 393 -26.18 22.90 -13.55
N GLU A 394 -27.19 23.37 -14.27
CA GLU A 394 -27.32 24.77 -14.64
C GLU A 394 -27.13 25.60 -13.36
N LYS A 395 -26.16 26.53 -13.40
CA LYS A 395 -25.94 27.49 -12.32
C LYS A 395 -27.30 28.08 -11.99
N THR A 396 -27.87 27.71 -10.85
CA THR A 396 -29.08 28.33 -10.34
C THR A 396 -28.70 29.79 -10.16
N ALA A 397 -29.24 30.65 -11.02
CA ALA A 397 -29.04 32.08 -10.92
C ALA A 397 -29.43 32.48 -9.50
N LEU A 398 -28.47 33.04 -8.76
CA LEU A 398 -28.74 33.70 -7.49
C LEU A 398 -29.81 34.75 -7.78
N ILE A 399 -31.02 34.51 -7.27
CA ILE A 399 -32.07 35.51 -7.24
C ILE A 399 -31.50 36.68 -6.41
N PRO A 400 -31.40 37.90 -6.96
CA PRO A 400 -30.97 39.03 -6.17
C PRO A 400 -32.03 39.27 -5.11
N ILE A 401 -31.64 39.14 -3.85
CA ILE A 401 -32.45 39.63 -2.72
C ILE A 401 -32.39 41.14 -2.83
N GLY A 402 -33.48 41.72 -3.33
CA GLY A 402 -33.66 43.17 -3.42
C GLY A 402 -33.61 43.83 -2.05
N ALA A 403 -33.00 45.01 -2.02
CA ALA A 403 -33.24 46.04 -1.02
C ALA A 403 -34.38 46.94 -1.46
#